data_AF-A0A098GDS1-F1
#
_entry.id   AF-A0A098GDS1-F1
#
_cell.length_a   1.000
_cell.length_b   1.000
_cell.length_c   1.000
_cell.angle_alpha   90.00
_cell.angle_beta   90.00
_cell.angle_gamma   90.00
#
_symmetry.space_group_name_H-M   'P 1'
#
loop_
_entity.id
_entity.type
_entity.pdbx_description
1 polymer ?
#
loop_
_entity_poly.entity_id
_entity_poly.type
_entity_poly.pdbx_seq_one_letter_code
_entity_poly.pdbx_strand_id
1 'polypeptide(L)'
;MEKIFSRIGITILSSLGLGSTHGAVDQILNSNFFLNPAELSLIKKLQLLEGNVVITPKLEFKGITPLGQGRVTSRVEDFIPYLLSGFRFTNKFVGGITITPSAYGHIEWPMHSIVREASTTTKLFYYRLGAQSSYQLSEKLAVGVGINLEYNKRGELDFIVPNMGNQINKMSGLNCTGDLGIYYKINSRNFLTAAIYTGVNTYGRGTSSLGNTSVHNFYLNIIEAPVAFIGLQHRWSDKLLTEGKLYWSGWSLEKNVNFKNKTTGSTILPANWSDIWSFQTNLRYAITDKLALLNSLIYETNPAPVSTNAIGYPLSGSGSLSVGLDLMLLKNFSSQVIYSYGRFIPHARINSGGSRGEIIGNFQAAVIQFTYKT
;
A
#
# COMPACT_ATOMS: atom_id res chain seq x y z
N MET A 1 18.04 19.36 -27.73
CA MET A 1 16.57 19.43 -27.66
C MET A 1 16.11 18.57 -26.48
N GLU A 2 16.55 18.93 -25.27
CA GLU A 2 16.65 18.02 -24.11
C GLU A 2 16.39 18.77 -22.78
N LYS A 3 15.77 19.95 -22.80
CA LYS A 3 16.01 20.95 -21.73
C LYS A 3 15.03 20.98 -20.55
N ILE A 4 13.80 20.46 -20.68
CA ILE A 4 12.79 20.62 -19.61
C ILE A 4 12.68 19.36 -18.72
N PHE A 5 12.53 18.18 -19.34
CA PHE A 5 12.44 16.90 -18.62
C PHE A 5 13.78 16.29 -18.16
N SER A 6 14.92 16.82 -18.62
CA SER A 6 16.24 16.41 -18.08
C SER A 6 16.63 17.20 -16.83
N ARG A 7 16.10 18.43 -16.69
CA ARG A 7 16.45 19.35 -15.61
C ARG A 7 15.60 19.06 -14.38
N ILE A 8 14.27 19.12 -14.51
CA ILE A 8 13.39 18.50 -13.51
C ILE A 8 13.41 17.01 -13.80
N GLY A 9 13.83 16.20 -12.83
CA GLY A 9 14.02 14.77 -13.07
C GLY A 9 12.75 14.13 -13.58
N ILE A 10 12.85 13.44 -14.71
CA ILE A 10 12.26 12.08 -14.75
C ILE A 10 13.04 11.28 -13.70
N THR A 11 12.75 11.54 -12.42
CA THR A 11 12.91 10.58 -11.34
C THR A 11 11.95 9.47 -11.72
N ILE A 12 12.39 8.50 -12.52
CA ILE A 12 12.49 7.03 -12.31
C ILE A 12 11.43 6.36 -11.42
N LEU A 13 10.38 7.11 -11.26
CA LEU A 13 9.29 7.01 -10.34
C LEU A 13 8.17 7.77 -11.05
N SER A 14 7.95 7.44 -12.32
CA SER A 14 6.58 7.35 -12.83
C SER A 14 5.77 6.33 -12.02
N SER A 15 6.42 5.52 -11.18
CA SER A 15 5.90 4.92 -9.95
C SER A 15 5.88 5.85 -8.71
N LEU A 16 5.87 7.18 -8.82
CA LEU A 16 5.51 8.09 -7.71
C LEU A 16 4.47 9.10 -8.15
N GLY A 17 3.25 8.63 -7.98
CA GLY A 17 2.01 9.37 -8.13
C GLY A 17 0.89 8.40 -7.80
N LEU A 18 0.69 8.11 -6.52
CA LEU A 18 -0.54 7.56 -5.92
C LEU A 18 -1.25 6.42 -6.68
N GLY A 19 -1.01 5.15 -6.35
CA GLY A 19 -1.83 4.03 -6.86
C GLY A 19 -1.10 2.67 -6.93
N SER A 20 -1.83 1.56 -6.75
CA SER A 20 -1.51 0.15 -6.34
C SER A 20 -2.04 -0.29 -4.95
N THR A 21 -3.36 -0.34 -4.89
CA THR A 21 -4.25 -0.78 -3.79
C THR A 21 -4.09 -2.26 -3.46
N HIS A 22 -4.65 -2.79 -2.35
CA HIS A 22 -5.05 -4.18 -2.08
C HIS A 22 -5.63 -4.34 -0.66
N GLY A 23 -6.91 -3.98 -0.48
CA GLY A 23 -7.64 -4.15 0.77
C GLY A 23 -7.90 -2.81 1.49
N ALA A 24 -9.08 -2.67 2.05
CA ALA A 24 -9.70 -1.37 2.32
C ALA A 24 -9.35 -0.77 3.69
N VAL A 25 -8.49 -1.45 4.43
CA VAL A 25 -7.73 -0.88 5.56
C VAL A 25 -6.29 -0.58 5.11
N ASP A 26 -5.92 -0.95 3.88
CA ASP A 26 -4.53 -1.12 3.49
C ASP A 26 -3.88 0.11 2.84
N GLN A 27 -4.48 0.82 1.89
CA GLN A 27 -3.58 1.41 0.87
C GLN A 27 -4.06 2.72 0.20
N ILE A 28 -3.54 3.88 0.65
CA ILE A 28 -3.71 5.22 0.00
C ILE A 28 -2.48 5.62 -0.86
N LEU A 29 -1.31 4.99 -0.71
CA LEU A 29 -0.01 5.61 -1.06
C LEU A 29 0.83 4.79 -2.01
N ASN A 30 0.12 4.34 -3.01
CA ASN A 30 0.31 3.00 -3.47
C ASN A 30 1.45 2.81 -4.49
N SER A 31 2.01 3.86 -5.08
CA SER A 31 3.15 3.67 -6.01
C SER A 31 4.49 3.52 -5.26
N ASN A 32 4.51 3.79 -3.95
CA ASN A 32 5.63 3.48 -3.05
C ASN A 32 5.71 2.00 -2.66
N PHE A 33 4.63 1.23 -2.82
CA PHE A 33 4.55 -0.13 -2.29
C PHE A 33 5.20 -1.12 -3.27
N PHE A 34 4.89 -1.00 -4.56
CA PHE A 34 5.34 -1.94 -5.59
C PHE A 34 6.10 -1.21 -6.71
N LEU A 35 7.41 -1.16 -6.58
CA LEU A 35 8.34 -0.58 -7.53
C LEU A 35 8.61 -1.54 -8.71
N ASN A 36 9.10 -1.04 -9.84
CA ASN A 36 9.67 -1.92 -10.86
C ASN A 36 11.20 -1.90 -10.71
N PRO A 37 11.86 -3.02 -10.34
CA PRO A 37 13.31 -3.04 -10.23
C PRO A 37 14.00 -2.67 -11.56
N ALA A 38 13.39 -2.94 -12.72
CA ALA A 38 13.94 -2.56 -14.02
C ALA A 38 13.95 -1.04 -14.28
N GLU A 39 13.10 -0.28 -13.59
CA GLU A 39 13.10 1.18 -13.70
C GLU A 39 14.38 1.79 -13.12
N LEU A 40 15.09 1.11 -12.21
CA LEU A 40 16.42 1.53 -11.74
C LEU A 40 17.40 1.82 -12.89
N SER A 41 17.25 1.15 -14.04
CA SER A 41 18.05 1.41 -15.25
C SER A 41 17.98 2.86 -15.75
N LEU A 42 17.02 3.65 -15.31
CA LEU A 42 16.93 5.05 -15.66
C LEU A 42 17.95 5.90 -14.87
N ILE A 43 18.48 5.42 -13.73
CA ILE A 43 19.24 6.23 -12.75
C ILE A 43 20.58 6.57 -13.34
N LYS A 44 20.94 7.85 -13.45
CA LYS A 44 22.17 8.24 -14.16
C LYS A 44 23.44 7.98 -13.34
N LYS A 45 23.44 8.31 -12.05
CA LYS A 45 24.58 8.03 -11.17
C LYS A 45 24.14 7.64 -9.77
N LEU A 46 23.59 8.58 -9.02
CA LEU A 46 23.05 8.36 -7.67
C LEU A 46 21.69 9.03 -7.61
N GLN A 47 20.75 8.37 -6.97
CA GLN A 47 19.47 8.94 -6.60
C GLN A 47 19.09 8.50 -5.19
N LEU A 48 18.68 9.46 -4.38
CA LEU A 48 18.11 9.25 -3.06
C LEU A 48 16.76 9.94 -3.03
N LEU A 49 15.75 9.26 -2.51
CA LEU A 49 14.44 9.83 -2.27
C LEU A 49 13.98 9.42 -0.89
N GLU A 50 13.67 10.40 -0.08
CA GLU A 50 13.08 10.21 1.24
C GLU A 50 11.74 10.93 1.29
N GLY A 51 10.81 10.39 2.04
CA GLY A 51 9.52 11.02 2.22
C GLY A 51 8.82 10.51 3.44
N ASN A 52 7.73 11.21 3.76
CA ASN A 52 6.80 10.78 4.77
C ASN A 52 5.39 10.93 4.24
N VAL A 53 4.53 10.03 4.67
CA VAL A 53 3.12 10.20 4.50
C VAL A 53 2.41 10.36 5.83
N VAL A 54 1.64 11.43 5.93
CA VAL A 54 0.65 11.62 6.98
C VAL A 54 -0.67 11.09 6.44
N ILE A 55 -1.21 10.05 7.07
CA ILE A 55 -2.44 9.37 6.65
C ILE A 55 -3.48 9.47 7.76
N THR A 56 -4.72 9.80 7.40
CA THR A 56 -5.83 9.97 8.35
C THR A 56 -7.05 9.20 7.86
N PRO A 57 -7.12 7.88 8.10
CA PRO A 57 -8.31 7.11 7.77
C PRO A 57 -9.44 7.43 8.76
N LYS A 58 -10.65 7.57 8.23
CA LYS A 58 -11.87 7.75 8.99
C LYS A 58 -12.89 6.72 8.53
N LEU A 59 -13.26 5.81 9.43
CA LEU A 59 -14.26 4.78 9.17
C LEU A 59 -15.49 5.03 10.03
N GLU A 60 -16.68 4.89 9.46
CA GLU A 60 -17.95 4.96 10.19
C GLU A 60 -18.76 3.69 9.94
N PHE A 61 -18.94 2.86 10.97
CA PHE A 61 -19.89 1.77 10.95
C PHE A 61 -21.31 2.33 11.17
N LYS A 62 -22.25 1.88 10.35
CA LYS A 62 -23.68 2.12 10.51
C LYS A 62 -24.44 0.82 10.32
N GLY A 63 -25.09 0.34 11.38
CA GLY A 63 -25.77 -0.94 11.31
C GLY A 63 -26.24 -1.47 12.65
N ILE A 64 -26.46 -2.78 12.65
CA ILE A 64 -26.90 -3.60 13.78
C ILE A 64 -25.78 -4.59 14.10
N THR A 65 -25.48 -4.77 15.37
CA THR A 65 -24.61 -5.82 15.92
C THR A 65 -25.40 -6.58 16.99
N PRO A 66 -24.86 -7.70 17.53
CA PRO A 66 -25.47 -8.36 18.69
C PRO A 66 -25.67 -7.45 19.91
N LEU A 67 -24.96 -6.31 19.95
CA LEU A 67 -24.98 -5.34 21.05
C LEU A 67 -25.94 -4.18 20.84
N GLY A 68 -26.59 -4.10 19.68
CA GLY A 68 -27.59 -3.09 19.36
C GLY A 68 -27.41 -2.45 18.00
N GLN A 69 -28.17 -1.38 17.75
CA GLN A 69 -28.15 -0.63 16.50
C GLN A 69 -27.55 0.76 16.73
N GLY A 70 -26.75 1.24 15.78
CA GLY A 70 -26.22 2.59 15.88
C GLY A 70 -25.17 2.94 14.84
N ARG A 71 -24.42 3.99 15.16
CA ARG A 71 -23.27 4.45 14.39
C ARG A 71 -22.06 4.55 15.30
N VAL A 72 -20.91 4.15 14.79
CA VAL A 72 -19.63 4.21 15.50
C VAL A 72 -18.59 4.73 14.53
N THR A 73 -17.72 5.62 14.99
CA THR A 73 -16.65 6.20 14.18
C THR A 73 -15.29 5.81 14.75
N SER A 74 -14.38 5.45 13.85
CA SER A 74 -12.95 5.31 14.08
C SER A 74 -12.24 6.40 13.28
N ARG A 75 -11.26 7.04 13.89
CA ARG A 75 -10.38 8.03 13.26
C ARG A 75 -9.01 7.90 13.90
N VAL A 76 -8.01 7.63 13.07
CA VAL A 76 -6.60 7.58 13.48
C VAL A 76 -5.77 8.47 12.59
N GLU A 77 -4.52 8.71 12.98
CA GLU A 77 -3.52 9.41 12.21
C GLU A 77 -2.19 8.69 12.36
N ASP A 78 -1.51 8.43 11.25
CA ASP A 78 -0.21 7.76 11.25
C ASP A 78 0.79 8.48 10.33
N PHE A 79 2.06 8.34 10.69
CA PHE A 79 3.21 8.83 9.92
C PHE A 79 3.96 7.64 9.34
N ILE A 80 4.08 7.61 8.02
CA ILE A 80 4.65 6.50 7.26
C ILE A 80 5.88 7.01 6.51
N PRO A 81 7.07 7.03 7.13
CA PRO A 81 8.31 7.37 6.44
C PRO A 81 8.68 6.29 5.42
N TYR A 82 9.37 6.69 4.35
CA TYR A 82 9.94 5.79 3.36
C TYR A 82 11.23 6.36 2.78
N LEU A 83 12.06 5.44 2.26
CA LEU A 83 13.35 5.73 1.66
C LEU A 83 13.54 4.87 0.41
N LEU A 84 13.96 5.48 -0.69
CA LEU A 84 14.31 4.83 -1.93
C LEU A 84 15.70 5.29 -2.32
N SER A 85 16.55 4.37 -2.75
CA SER A 85 17.88 4.70 -3.25
C SER A 85 18.20 3.91 -4.50
N GLY A 86 19.07 4.48 -5.33
CA GLY A 86 19.68 3.73 -6.40
C GLY A 86 21.00 4.34 -6.84
N PHE A 87 21.93 3.46 -7.20
CA PHE A 87 23.28 3.78 -7.56
C PHE A 87 23.69 3.00 -8.81
N ARG A 88 24.15 3.71 -9.83
CA ARG A 88 24.67 3.12 -11.06
C ARG A 88 26.13 2.76 -10.85
N PHE A 89 26.41 1.46 -10.84
CA PHE A 89 27.78 0.94 -10.73
C PHE A 89 28.49 0.89 -12.10
N THR A 90 27.74 0.60 -13.17
CA THR A 90 28.29 0.53 -14.54
C THR A 90 27.31 1.12 -15.54
N ASN A 91 27.71 1.26 -16.81
CA ASN A 91 26.80 1.73 -17.86
C ASN A 91 25.55 0.85 -18.03
N LYS A 92 25.56 -0.40 -17.54
CA LYS A 92 24.43 -1.32 -17.65
C LYS A 92 23.81 -1.74 -16.31
N PHE A 93 24.53 -1.62 -15.20
CA PHE A 93 24.11 -2.16 -13.91
C PHE A 93 23.82 -1.05 -12.89
N VAL A 94 22.63 -1.12 -12.27
CA VAL A 94 22.17 -0.24 -11.21
C VAL A 94 21.65 -1.10 -10.06
N GLY A 95 22.00 -0.77 -8.82
CA GLY A 95 21.41 -1.38 -7.63
C GLY A 95 20.76 -0.35 -6.73
N GLY A 96 19.88 -0.78 -5.85
CA GLY A 96 19.14 0.09 -4.94
C GLY A 96 18.70 -0.62 -3.68
N ILE A 97 18.59 0.17 -2.60
CA ILE A 97 18.00 -0.25 -1.33
C ILE A 97 16.74 0.60 -1.09
N THR A 98 15.68 -0.04 -0.62
CA THR A 98 14.39 0.59 -0.39
C THR A 98 13.87 0.22 1.00
N ILE A 99 13.22 1.18 1.67
CA ILE A 99 12.47 0.99 2.90
C ILE A 99 11.11 1.61 2.65
N THR A 100 10.10 0.80 2.39
CA THR A 100 8.76 1.26 2.02
C THR A 100 7.71 0.55 2.85
N PRO A 101 6.53 1.15 3.09
CA PRO A 101 5.40 0.37 3.57
C PRO A 101 5.02 -0.69 2.52
N SER A 102 4.65 -1.90 2.96
CA SER A 102 4.10 -2.97 2.10
C SER A 102 2.65 -3.31 2.42
N ALA A 103 2.23 -3.09 3.65
CA ALA A 103 0.84 -3.11 4.04
C ALA A 103 0.60 -2.15 5.21
N TYR A 104 -0.56 -1.51 5.24
CA TYR A 104 -1.01 -0.65 6.31
C TYR A 104 -2.41 -1.07 6.76
N GLY A 105 -2.85 -0.56 7.90
CA GLY A 105 -4.10 -0.97 8.47
C GLY A 105 -4.20 -0.48 9.87
N HIS A 106 -4.99 0.57 10.09
CA HIS A 106 -5.14 1.11 11.43
C HIS A 106 -6.57 1.57 11.66
N ILE A 107 -7.23 0.93 12.63
CA ILE A 107 -8.59 1.20 13.05
C ILE A 107 -8.61 1.14 14.58
N GLU A 108 -9.13 2.19 15.20
CA GLU A 108 -9.45 2.22 16.63
C GLU A 108 -10.94 2.51 16.82
N TRP A 109 -11.71 1.47 17.14
CA TRP A 109 -13.11 1.59 17.54
C TRP A 109 -13.21 1.87 19.05
N PRO A 110 -14.12 2.75 19.51
CA PRO A 110 -14.31 3.01 20.93
C PRO A 110 -14.67 1.73 21.70
N MET A 111 -14.00 1.50 22.84
CA MET A 111 -14.17 0.27 23.64
C MET A 111 -15.58 0.06 24.19
N HIS A 112 -16.36 1.13 24.39
CA HIS A 112 -17.74 1.05 24.87
C HIS A 112 -18.78 1.06 23.73
N SER A 113 -18.35 0.86 22.48
CA SER A 113 -19.23 0.89 21.32
C SER A 113 -19.97 -0.44 21.09
N ILE A 114 -20.94 -0.41 20.18
CA ILE A 114 -21.68 -1.60 19.74
C ILE A 114 -20.82 -2.56 18.87
N VAL A 115 -19.66 -2.13 18.37
CA VAL A 115 -18.77 -2.94 17.53
C VAL A 115 -17.62 -3.60 18.31
N ARG A 116 -17.50 -3.30 19.61
CA ARG A 116 -16.36 -3.67 20.46
C ARG A 116 -16.05 -5.18 20.51
N GLU A 117 -17.05 -6.03 20.35
CA GLU A 117 -16.87 -7.50 20.32
C GLU A 117 -16.39 -8.01 18.97
N ALA A 118 -16.58 -7.24 17.90
CA ALA A 118 -16.03 -7.54 16.59
C ALA A 118 -14.60 -7.00 16.43
N SER A 119 -14.32 -5.80 16.96
CA SER A 119 -12.97 -5.23 17.04
C SER A 119 -12.96 -3.97 17.92
N THR A 120 -11.86 -3.76 18.64
CA THR A 120 -11.48 -2.48 19.26
C THR A 120 -10.28 -1.88 18.53
N THR A 121 -9.19 -2.63 18.41
CA THR A 121 -7.99 -2.21 17.66
C THR A 121 -7.76 -3.16 16.49
N THR A 122 -7.44 -2.61 15.33
CA THR A 122 -6.79 -3.36 14.25
C THR A 122 -5.62 -2.54 13.76
N LYS A 123 -4.41 -3.04 13.98
CA LYS A 123 -3.15 -2.46 13.54
C LYS A 123 -2.36 -3.51 12.76
N LEU A 124 -2.24 -3.34 11.46
CA LEU A 124 -1.41 -4.15 10.58
C LEU A 124 -0.49 -3.20 9.83
N PHE A 125 0.80 -3.21 10.15
CA PHE A 125 1.74 -2.29 9.52
C PHE A 125 3.03 -3.02 9.18
N TYR A 126 3.18 -3.31 7.89
CA TYR A 126 4.33 -3.99 7.33
C TYR A 126 5.22 -2.99 6.61
N TYR A 127 6.52 -3.12 6.88
CA TYR A 127 7.58 -2.46 6.14
C TYR A 127 8.34 -3.47 5.31
N ARG A 128 8.67 -3.07 4.09
CA ARG A 128 9.50 -3.80 3.15
C ARG A 128 10.88 -3.16 3.09
N LEU A 129 11.89 -3.93 3.45
CA LEU A 129 13.29 -3.62 3.17
C LEU A 129 13.69 -4.37 1.89
N GLY A 130 13.78 -3.65 0.78
CA GLY A 130 14.08 -4.23 -0.53
C GLY A 130 15.52 -3.98 -0.97
N ALA A 131 16.17 -5.02 -1.49
CA ALA A 131 17.41 -4.93 -2.25
C ALA A 131 17.11 -5.28 -3.71
N GLN A 132 17.26 -4.29 -4.59
CA GLN A 132 16.85 -4.38 -5.99
C GLN A 132 18.02 -4.09 -6.92
N SER A 133 17.97 -4.66 -8.12
CA SER A 133 18.95 -4.39 -9.16
C SER A 133 18.31 -4.38 -10.54
N SER A 134 18.93 -3.64 -11.45
CA SER A 134 18.57 -3.61 -12.86
C SER A 134 19.78 -3.83 -13.75
N TYR A 135 19.56 -4.56 -14.83
CA TYR A 135 20.52 -4.76 -15.90
C TYR A 135 19.93 -4.30 -17.24
N GLN A 136 20.64 -3.39 -17.89
CA GLN A 136 20.28 -2.85 -19.20
C GLN A 136 20.76 -3.80 -20.31
N LEU A 137 19.83 -4.57 -20.88
CA LEU A 137 20.09 -5.53 -21.97
C LEU A 137 20.38 -4.82 -23.29
N SER A 138 19.71 -3.69 -23.55
CA SER A 138 19.93 -2.84 -24.72
C SER A 138 19.60 -1.38 -24.43
N GLU A 139 19.74 -0.49 -25.41
CA GLU A 139 19.30 0.91 -25.27
C GLU A 139 17.81 1.06 -25.01
N LYS A 140 17.00 0.05 -25.35
CA LYS A 140 15.55 0.07 -25.20
C LYS A 140 15.01 -0.84 -24.10
N LEU A 141 15.76 -1.85 -23.69
CA LEU A 141 15.27 -2.90 -22.78
C LEU A 141 16.15 -2.99 -21.54
N ALA A 142 15.49 -2.96 -20.38
CA ALA A 142 16.08 -3.30 -19.09
C ALA A 142 15.22 -4.34 -18.39
N VAL A 143 15.91 -5.19 -17.62
CA VAL A 143 15.29 -6.13 -16.69
C VAL A 143 15.74 -5.79 -15.28
N GLY A 144 14.97 -6.21 -14.28
CA GLY A 144 15.34 -6.03 -12.90
C GLY A 144 14.84 -7.17 -12.04
N VAL A 145 15.53 -7.35 -10.92
CA VAL A 145 15.22 -8.37 -9.91
C VAL A 145 15.37 -7.74 -8.53
N GLY A 146 14.53 -8.17 -7.60
CA GLY A 146 14.55 -7.71 -6.21
C GLY A 146 14.26 -8.84 -5.23
N ILE A 147 14.84 -8.70 -4.04
CA ILE A 147 14.55 -9.52 -2.87
C ILE A 147 14.19 -8.56 -1.74
N ASN A 148 13.11 -8.85 -1.03
CA ASN A 148 12.58 -7.99 0.01
C ASN A 148 12.32 -8.75 1.29
N LEU A 149 12.58 -8.07 2.39
CA LEU A 149 12.24 -8.51 3.74
C LEU A 149 11.01 -7.72 4.22
N GLU A 150 9.88 -8.42 4.29
CA GLU A 150 8.62 -7.93 4.86
C GLU A 150 8.71 -8.05 6.39
N TYR A 151 8.56 -6.96 7.11
CA TYR A 151 8.62 -6.95 8.57
C TYR A 151 7.44 -6.19 9.17
N ASN A 152 6.70 -6.87 10.06
CA ASN A 152 5.70 -6.24 10.90
C ASN A 152 6.12 -6.38 12.36
N LYS A 153 6.38 -5.25 13.02
CA LYS A 153 6.72 -5.19 14.45
C LYS A 153 5.54 -4.83 15.35
N ARG A 154 4.46 -4.31 14.77
CA ARG A 154 3.38 -3.59 15.49
C ARG A 154 2.01 -4.14 15.15
N GLY A 155 1.91 -5.44 14.86
CA GLY A 155 0.65 -6.09 14.58
C GLY A 155 -0.18 -6.19 15.85
N GLU A 156 -1.43 -5.75 15.80
CA GLU A 156 -2.36 -5.76 16.94
C GLU A 156 -3.79 -5.98 16.46
N LEU A 157 -4.52 -6.95 17.03
CA LEU A 157 -5.89 -7.28 16.65
C LEU A 157 -6.73 -7.52 17.90
N ASP A 158 -7.39 -6.48 18.40
CA ASP A 158 -8.03 -6.50 19.71
C ASP A 158 -9.55 -6.52 19.59
N PHE A 159 -10.20 -7.06 20.62
CA PHE A 159 -11.65 -7.09 20.75
C PHE A 159 -12.06 -7.32 22.22
N ILE A 160 -13.28 -6.93 22.57
CA ILE A 160 -13.87 -7.20 23.88
C ILE A 160 -14.42 -8.62 23.92
N VAL A 161 -14.06 -9.36 24.97
CA VAL A 161 -14.69 -10.63 25.33
C VAL A 161 -15.76 -10.36 26.40
N PRO A 162 -17.03 -10.77 26.18
CA PRO A 162 -18.12 -10.53 27.12
C PRO A 162 -17.76 -10.97 28.55
N ASN A 163 -18.02 -10.09 29.53
CA ASN A 163 -17.73 -10.31 30.96
C ASN A 163 -16.25 -10.52 31.34
N MET A 164 -15.30 -10.47 30.38
CA MET A 164 -13.87 -10.71 30.62
C MET A 164 -12.99 -9.49 30.31
N GLY A 165 -13.44 -8.57 29.46
CA GLY A 165 -12.74 -7.33 29.13
C GLY A 165 -12.04 -7.36 27.77
N ASN A 166 -11.09 -6.45 27.56
CA ASN A 166 -10.37 -6.33 26.28
C ASN A 166 -9.30 -7.41 26.16
N GLN A 167 -9.40 -8.21 25.10
CA GLN A 167 -8.35 -9.13 24.71
C GLN A 167 -7.38 -8.43 23.77
N ILE A 168 -6.13 -8.31 24.21
CA ILE A 168 -5.06 -7.63 23.48
C ILE A 168 -4.20 -8.68 22.78
N ASN A 169 -4.16 -8.66 21.44
CA ASN A 169 -3.45 -9.65 20.64
C ASN A 169 -2.35 -8.99 19.82
N LYS A 170 -1.12 -9.02 20.32
CA LYS A 170 0.06 -8.44 19.67
C LYS A 170 0.84 -9.49 18.91
N MET A 171 1.38 -9.11 17.76
CA MET A 171 2.17 -9.99 16.91
C MET A 171 3.28 -9.27 16.16
N SER A 172 4.28 -10.06 15.78
CA SER A 172 5.28 -9.68 14.80
C SER A 172 5.53 -10.80 13.82
N GLY A 173 5.94 -10.45 12.61
CA GLY A 173 6.20 -11.39 11.52
C GLY A 173 7.34 -10.90 10.64
N LEU A 174 8.06 -11.86 10.05
CA LEU A 174 9.14 -11.61 9.11
C LEU A 174 8.97 -12.55 7.92
N ASN A 175 8.86 -12.00 6.72
CA ASN A 175 8.65 -12.77 5.50
C ASN A 175 9.59 -12.28 4.39
N CYS A 176 9.77 -13.10 3.36
CA CYS A 176 10.61 -12.78 2.21
C CYS A 176 9.76 -12.80 0.94
N THR A 177 9.84 -11.73 0.16
CA THR A 177 9.18 -11.62 -1.16
C THR A 177 10.23 -11.32 -2.22
N GLY A 178 10.01 -11.82 -3.44
CA GLY A 178 10.83 -11.50 -4.60
C GLY A 178 10.05 -10.68 -5.61
N ASP A 179 10.76 -9.86 -6.38
CA ASP A 179 10.20 -9.10 -7.50
C ASP A 179 11.03 -9.24 -8.78
N LEU A 180 10.33 -9.26 -9.92
CA LEU A 180 10.91 -9.27 -11.25
C LEU A 180 10.27 -8.15 -12.07
N GLY A 181 11.09 -7.46 -12.86
CA GLY A 181 10.68 -6.27 -13.57
C GLY A 181 11.20 -6.21 -15.00
N ILE A 182 10.43 -5.57 -15.87
CA ILE A 182 10.80 -5.24 -17.25
C ILE A 182 10.48 -3.77 -17.51
N TYR A 183 11.41 -3.07 -18.14
CA TYR A 183 11.21 -1.73 -18.68
C TYR A 183 11.59 -1.71 -20.15
N TYR A 184 10.67 -1.27 -21.00
CA TYR A 184 10.86 -1.26 -22.45
C TYR A 184 10.49 0.09 -23.07
N LYS A 185 11.48 0.76 -23.65
CA LYS A 185 11.33 1.97 -24.44
C LYS A 185 10.93 1.61 -25.87
N ILE A 186 9.63 1.62 -26.15
CA ILE A 186 9.07 1.36 -27.49
C ILE A 186 9.63 2.39 -28.48
N ASN A 187 9.53 3.67 -28.13
CA ASN A 187 10.08 4.79 -28.90
C ASN A 187 10.39 5.99 -27.98
N SER A 188 10.63 7.18 -28.54
CA SER A 188 10.97 8.38 -27.75
C SER A 188 9.84 8.90 -26.86
N ARG A 189 8.59 8.48 -27.11
CA ARG A 189 7.39 8.96 -26.41
C ARG A 189 6.65 7.88 -25.62
N ASN A 190 6.88 6.59 -25.92
CA ASN A 190 6.13 5.48 -25.36
C ASN A 190 7.06 4.53 -24.61
N PHE A 191 6.70 4.23 -23.36
CA PHE A 191 7.47 3.36 -22.48
C PHE A 191 6.54 2.36 -21.80
N LEU A 192 6.88 1.09 -21.88
CA LEU A 192 6.18 -0.01 -21.24
C LEU A 192 6.94 -0.40 -19.97
N THR A 193 6.19 -0.66 -18.90
CA THR A 193 6.70 -1.13 -17.63
C THR A 193 5.86 -2.32 -17.18
N ALA A 194 6.48 -3.36 -16.64
CA ALA A 194 5.77 -4.49 -16.05
C ALA A 194 6.57 -5.06 -14.89
N ALA A 195 5.89 -5.50 -13.84
CA ALA A 195 6.55 -6.20 -12.75
C ALA A 195 5.63 -7.26 -12.14
N ILE A 196 6.24 -8.23 -11.47
CA ILE A 196 5.56 -9.25 -10.66
C ILE A 196 6.26 -9.38 -9.31
N TYR A 197 5.47 -9.57 -8.27
CA TYR A 197 5.85 -9.79 -6.89
C TYR A 197 5.31 -11.14 -6.44
N THR A 198 6.14 -11.92 -5.77
CA THR A 198 5.74 -13.23 -5.22
C THR A 198 4.79 -13.05 -4.06
N GLY A 199 3.76 -13.89 -3.97
CA GLY A 199 3.00 -14.04 -2.74
C GLY A 199 3.83 -14.73 -1.67
N VAL A 200 3.53 -14.46 -0.40
CA VAL A 200 4.23 -15.08 0.74
C VAL A 200 3.24 -15.45 1.82
N ASN A 201 3.45 -16.60 2.47
CA ASN A 201 2.66 -16.95 3.62
C ASN A 201 3.19 -16.18 4.84
N THR A 202 2.41 -15.22 5.31
CA THR A 202 2.80 -14.32 6.38
C THR A 202 2.37 -14.88 7.73
N TYR A 203 3.39 -15.28 8.50
CA TYR A 203 3.21 -15.81 9.85
C TYR A 203 3.48 -14.73 10.90
N GLY A 204 2.44 -14.29 11.60
CA GLY A 204 2.56 -13.48 12.80
C GLY A 204 2.62 -14.36 14.04
N ARG A 205 3.58 -14.13 14.93
CA ARG A 205 3.66 -14.74 16.27
C ARG A 205 3.72 -13.66 17.34
N GLY A 206 3.11 -13.90 18.49
CA GLY A 206 3.22 -13.01 19.63
C GLY A 206 2.38 -13.42 20.83
N THR A 207 1.77 -12.43 21.48
CA THR A 207 1.12 -12.57 22.78
C THR A 207 -0.36 -12.24 22.72
N SER A 208 -1.18 -13.02 23.41
CA SER A 208 -2.57 -12.68 23.73
C SER A 208 -2.71 -12.45 25.23
N SER A 209 -3.32 -11.34 25.62
CA SER A 209 -3.57 -11.00 27.02
C SER A 209 -5.04 -10.69 27.26
N LEU A 210 -5.60 -11.23 28.35
CA LEU A 210 -6.98 -11.00 28.79
C LEU A 210 -7.03 -11.00 30.31
N GLY A 211 -7.36 -9.86 30.91
CA GLY A 211 -7.27 -9.66 32.36
C GLY A 211 -5.84 -9.93 32.86
N ASN A 212 -5.70 -10.80 33.87
CA ASN A 212 -4.39 -11.18 34.42
C ASN A 212 -3.71 -12.32 33.66
N THR A 213 -4.34 -12.88 32.62
CA THR A 213 -3.78 -13.99 31.84
C THR A 213 -3.06 -13.46 30.61
N SER A 214 -1.82 -13.90 30.39
CA SER A 214 -1.07 -13.62 29.17
C SER A 214 -0.42 -14.90 28.64
N VAL A 215 -0.57 -15.17 27.34
CA VAL A 215 -0.02 -16.35 26.67
C VAL A 215 0.84 -15.92 25.48
N HIS A 216 1.97 -16.59 25.26
CA HIS A 216 3.00 -16.22 24.28
C HIS A 216 2.95 -17.06 23.00
N ASN A 217 1.78 -17.59 22.66
CA ASN A 217 1.58 -18.47 21.52
C ASN A 217 0.48 -17.97 20.58
N PHE A 218 0.18 -16.67 20.64
CA PHE A 218 -0.72 -16.06 19.67
C PHE A 218 -0.11 -16.19 18.27
N TYR A 219 -0.95 -16.59 17.33
CA TYR A 219 -0.54 -16.82 15.96
C TYR A 219 -1.61 -16.32 15.00
N LEU A 220 -1.16 -15.56 14.01
CA LEU A 220 -1.93 -15.11 12.86
C LEU A 220 -1.27 -15.65 11.60
N ASN A 221 -2.08 -16.14 10.66
CA ASN A 221 -1.61 -16.44 9.32
C ASN A 221 -2.48 -15.70 8.31
N ILE A 222 -1.84 -14.91 7.46
CA ILE A 222 -2.43 -14.29 6.27
C ILE A 222 -1.49 -14.59 5.10
N ILE A 223 -2.02 -15.04 3.99
CA ILE A 223 -1.25 -15.18 2.74
C ILE A 223 -1.27 -13.82 2.04
N GLU A 224 -0.11 -13.17 1.97
CA GLU A 224 0.05 -11.97 1.17
C GLU A 224 -0.03 -12.36 -0.31
N ALA A 225 -0.91 -11.69 -1.05
CA ALA A 225 -1.18 -12.04 -2.44
C ALA A 225 0.03 -11.76 -3.35
N PRO A 226 0.28 -12.61 -4.37
CA PRO A 226 1.15 -12.20 -5.46
C PRO A 226 0.52 -11.02 -6.18
N VAL A 227 1.37 -10.07 -6.60
CA VAL A 227 0.95 -8.85 -7.30
C VAL A 227 1.63 -8.80 -8.65
N ALA A 228 0.90 -8.47 -9.71
CA ALA A 228 1.49 -8.18 -11.01
C ALA A 228 0.92 -6.87 -11.58
N PHE A 229 1.71 -6.16 -12.36
CA PHE A 229 1.21 -5.00 -13.09
C PHE A 229 1.83 -4.83 -14.46
N ILE A 230 1.09 -4.12 -15.30
CA ILE A 230 1.54 -3.58 -16.57
C ILE A 230 1.20 -2.10 -16.63
N GLY A 231 2.10 -1.30 -17.21
CA GLY A 231 1.95 0.13 -17.33
C GLY A 231 2.44 0.65 -18.66
N LEU A 232 1.75 1.66 -19.19
CA LEU A 232 2.13 2.38 -20.39
C LEU A 232 2.25 3.86 -20.08
N GLN A 233 3.42 4.41 -20.29
CA GLN A 233 3.69 5.84 -20.22
C GLN A 233 3.69 6.42 -21.64
N HIS A 234 2.96 7.51 -21.82
CA HIS A 234 2.90 8.25 -23.07
C HIS A 234 3.24 9.73 -22.84
N ARG A 235 4.25 10.21 -23.57
CA ARG A 235 4.66 11.61 -23.60
C ARG A 235 4.00 12.33 -24.77
N TRP A 236 2.94 13.08 -24.46
CA TRP A 236 2.19 13.86 -25.45
C TRP A 236 3.02 15.04 -25.99
N SER A 237 3.81 15.67 -25.12
CA SER A 237 4.66 16.82 -25.46
C SER A 237 5.82 16.94 -24.47
N ASP A 238 6.65 17.97 -24.61
CA ASP A 238 7.70 18.33 -23.65
C ASP A 238 7.17 18.83 -22.29
N LYS A 239 5.85 18.98 -22.15
CA LYS A 239 5.21 19.41 -20.90
C LYS A 239 4.29 18.36 -20.30
N LEU A 240 3.67 17.50 -21.11
CA LEU A 240 2.64 16.58 -20.67
C LEU A 240 3.08 15.12 -20.81
N LEU A 241 3.08 14.42 -19.67
CA LEU A 241 3.29 12.98 -19.56
C LEU A 241 2.08 12.35 -18.87
N THR A 242 1.60 11.25 -19.42
CA THR A 242 0.57 10.43 -18.77
C THR A 242 1.06 9.00 -18.62
N GLU A 243 0.53 8.30 -17.63
CA GLU A 243 0.73 6.87 -17.43
C GLU A 243 -0.60 6.22 -17.07
N GLY A 244 -0.89 5.07 -17.68
CA GLY A 244 -1.91 4.15 -17.20
C GLY A 244 -1.25 2.90 -16.66
N LYS A 245 -1.73 2.39 -15.51
CA LYS A 245 -1.31 1.09 -14.95
C LYS A 245 -2.51 0.23 -14.60
N LEU A 246 -2.37 -1.07 -14.87
CA LEU A 246 -3.30 -2.12 -14.49
C LEU A 246 -2.58 -3.09 -13.56
N TYR A 247 -3.16 -3.30 -12.39
CA TYR A 247 -2.66 -4.21 -11.37
C TYR A 247 -3.61 -5.40 -11.23
N TRP A 248 -3.05 -6.57 -10.97
CA TRP A 248 -3.75 -7.76 -10.53
C TRP A 248 -3.14 -8.23 -9.20
N SER A 249 -4.01 -8.66 -8.28
CA SER A 249 -3.59 -9.37 -7.09
C SER A 249 -4.35 -10.65 -6.84
N GLY A 250 -3.58 -11.70 -6.56
CA GLY A 250 -4.03 -13.07 -6.33
C GLY A 250 -4.60 -13.33 -4.93
N TRP A 251 -5.49 -12.46 -4.41
CA TRP A 251 -6.10 -12.65 -3.09
C TRP A 251 -7.01 -13.86 -2.99
N SER A 252 -7.39 -14.48 -4.10
CA SER A 252 -8.17 -15.73 -4.10
C SER A 252 -7.47 -16.89 -3.38
N LEU A 253 -6.15 -16.80 -3.14
CA LEU A 253 -5.40 -17.74 -2.32
C LEU A 253 -5.81 -17.68 -0.83
N GLU A 254 -6.29 -16.52 -0.36
CA GLU A 254 -6.69 -16.34 1.03
C GLU A 254 -8.13 -16.86 1.27
N LYS A 255 -8.21 -18.08 1.79
CA LYS A 255 -9.49 -18.71 2.13
C LYS A 255 -9.87 -18.50 3.58
N ASN A 256 -8.89 -18.41 4.48
CA ASN A 256 -9.14 -18.42 5.91
C ASN A 256 -8.06 -17.61 6.64
N VAL A 257 -8.49 -16.59 7.37
CA VAL A 257 -7.61 -15.95 8.36
C VAL A 257 -7.61 -16.82 9.62
N ASN A 258 -6.46 -17.41 9.93
CA ASN A 258 -6.33 -18.33 11.05
C ASN A 258 -5.87 -17.58 12.30
N PHE A 259 -6.75 -17.55 13.31
CA PHE A 259 -6.46 -16.99 14.64
C PHE A 259 -6.26 -18.14 15.62
N LYS A 260 -5.02 -18.41 16.01
CA LYS A 260 -4.78 -19.34 17.11
C LYS A 260 -4.54 -18.57 18.38
N ASN A 261 -5.52 -18.62 19.26
CA ASN A 261 -5.42 -18.10 20.61
C ASN A 261 -5.59 -19.22 21.64
N LYS A 262 -4.90 -19.13 22.77
CA LYS A 262 -5.12 -20.03 23.92
C LYS A 262 -5.84 -19.35 25.09
N THR A 263 -6.06 -18.03 25.07
CA THR A 263 -6.87 -17.34 26.09
C THR A 263 -8.36 -17.63 25.91
N THR A 264 -8.83 -17.72 24.66
CA THR A 264 -10.25 -17.91 24.31
C THR A 264 -10.49 -19.06 23.30
N GLY A 265 -9.43 -19.76 22.90
CA GLY A 265 -9.49 -20.84 21.90
C GLY A 265 -9.06 -20.39 20.50
N SER A 266 -8.91 -21.36 19.60
CA SER A 266 -8.55 -21.08 18.21
C SER A 266 -9.79 -20.82 17.37
N THR A 267 -9.75 -19.79 16.54
CA THR A 267 -10.82 -19.40 15.62
C THR A 267 -10.28 -19.38 14.20
N ILE A 268 -11.04 -19.95 13.27
CA ILE A 268 -10.76 -19.85 11.84
C ILE A 268 -11.83 -18.91 11.28
N LEU A 269 -11.41 -17.75 10.79
CA LEU A 269 -12.33 -16.81 10.15
C LEU A 269 -12.31 -17.06 8.64
N PRO A 270 -13.44 -17.48 8.03
CA PRO A 270 -13.50 -17.62 6.59
C PRO A 270 -13.29 -16.25 5.94
N ALA A 271 -12.35 -16.16 5.01
CA ALA A 271 -12.06 -14.96 4.23
C ALA A 271 -12.72 -15.03 2.86
N ASN A 272 -12.45 -16.12 2.11
CA ASN A 272 -12.94 -16.38 0.76
C ASN A 272 -12.77 -15.17 -0.17
N TRP A 273 -11.62 -14.50 -0.09
CA TRP A 273 -11.37 -13.33 -0.92
C TRP A 273 -11.32 -13.70 -2.40
N SER A 274 -11.60 -12.72 -3.25
CA SER A 274 -11.47 -12.78 -4.69
C SER A 274 -10.26 -11.99 -5.12
N ASP A 275 -9.68 -12.37 -6.26
CA ASP A 275 -8.67 -11.55 -6.91
C ASP A 275 -9.21 -10.17 -7.22
N ILE A 276 -8.32 -9.18 -7.19
CA ILE A 276 -8.69 -7.79 -7.41
C ILE A 276 -7.86 -7.16 -8.52
N TRP A 277 -8.49 -6.18 -9.14
CA TRP A 277 -7.93 -5.38 -10.20
C TRP A 277 -7.91 -3.92 -9.79
N SER A 278 -6.79 -3.26 -10.07
CA SER A 278 -6.60 -1.85 -9.78
C SER A 278 -6.21 -1.10 -11.04
N PHE A 279 -6.89 0.02 -11.27
CA PHE A 279 -6.77 0.84 -12.46
C PHE A 279 -6.25 2.19 -12.03
N GLN A 280 -5.06 2.55 -12.46
CA GLN A 280 -4.40 3.80 -12.11
C GLN A 280 -4.14 4.63 -13.36
N THR A 281 -4.34 5.94 -13.24
CA THR A 281 -3.90 6.92 -14.24
C THR A 281 -3.16 8.06 -13.57
N ASN A 282 -1.96 8.34 -14.04
CA ASN A 282 -1.10 9.41 -13.56
C ASN A 282 -0.90 10.45 -14.66
N LEU A 283 -0.85 11.71 -14.27
CA LEU A 283 -0.61 12.85 -15.16
C LEU A 283 0.39 13.81 -14.53
N ARG A 284 1.42 14.15 -15.30
CA ARG A 284 2.39 15.19 -14.96
C ARG A 284 2.37 16.28 -16.01
N TYR A 285 2.12 17.51 -15.58
CA TYR A 285 2.12 18.68 -16.44
C TYR A 285 3.15 19.71 -15.99
N ALA A 286 4.21 19.91 -16.78
CA ALA A 286 5.23 20.92 -16.52
C ALA A 286 4.67 22.32 -16.81
N ILE A 287 4.51 23.12 -15.76
CA ILE A 287 4.08 24.52 -15.84
C ILE A 287 5.29 25.38 -16.26
N THR A 288 6.42 25.15 -15.61
CA THR A 288 7.71 25.80 -15.89
C THR A 288 8.85 24.79 -15.84
N ASP A 289 10.08 25.24 -16.08
CA ASP A 289 11.31 24.45 -15.90
C ASP A 289 11.62 24.11 -14.44
N LYS A 290 10.85 24.64 -13.46
CA LYS A 290 11.02 24.35 -12.03
C LYS A 290 9.78 23.83 -11.34
N LEU A 291 8.63 23.82 -12.02
CA LEU A 291 7.34 23.51 -11.41
C LEU A 291 6.52 22.62 -12.33
N ALA A 292 6.02 21.51 -11.79
CA ALA A 292 5.01 20.69 -12.46
C ALA A 292 3.84 20.35 -11.52
N LEU A 293 2.68 20.19 -12.12
CA LEU A 293 1.49 19.65 -11.48
C LEU A 293 1.49 18.12 -11.61
N LEU A 294 1.16 17.44 -10.53
CA LEU A 294 0.97 16.00 -10.43
C LEU A 294 -0.50 15.72 -10.18
N ASN A 295 -1.10 14.79 -10.92
CA ASN A 295 -2.44 14.28 -10.67
C ASN A 295 -2.43 12.77 -10.76
N SER A 296 -3.26 12.14 -9.95
CA SER A 296 -3.49 10.70 -10.04
C SER A 296 -4.91 10.32 -9.66
N LEU A 297 -5.43 9.34 -10.37
CA LEU A 297 -6.68 8.66 -10.09
C LEU A 297 -6.39 7.17 -9.97
N ILE A 298 -6.95 6.54 -8.94
CA ILE A 298 -6.99 5.09 -8.83
C ILE A 298 -8.37 4.59 -8.41
N TYR A 299 -8.74 3.43 -8.95
CA TYR A 299 -9.86 2.62 -8.51
C TYR A 299 -9.43 1.15 -8.35
N GLU A 300 -9.94 0.49 -7.33
CA GLU A 300 -9.77 -0.93 -7.05
C GLU A 300 -11.10 -1.62 -6.79
N THR A 301 -11.20 -2.86 -7.28
CA THR A 301 -12.33 -3.75 -7.03
C THR A 301 -12.31 -4.37 -5.63
N ASN A 302 -13.49 -4.67 -5.08
CA ASN A 302 -13.63 -5.30 -3.77
C ASN A 302 -13.11 -6.76 -3.73
N PRO A 303 -12.17 -7.12 -2.83
CA PRO A 303 -11.77 -8.52 -2.64
C PRO A 303 -12.77 -9.34 -1.81
N ALA A 304 -13.52 -8.72 -0.89
CA ALA A 304 -14.20 -9.46 0.17
C ALA A 304 -15.68 -9.73 -0.11
N PRO A 305 -16.13 -10.98 0.02
CA PRO A 305 -17.56 -11.30 0.08
C PRO A 305 -18.25 -10.64 1.28
N VAL A 306 -19.50 -10.24 1.10
CA VAL A 306 -20.30 -9.61 2.18
C VAL A 306 -20.50 -10.54 3.39
N SER A 307 -20.54 -11.85 3.16
CA SER A 307 -20.70 -12.88 4.20
C SER A 307 -19.48 -13.07 5.10
N THR A 308 -18.30 -12.61 4.66
CA THR A 308 -17.02 -12.77 5.36
C THR A 308 -16.33 -11.43 5.66
N ASN A 309 -16.82 -10.33 5.11
CA ASN A 309 -16.29 -8.99 5.38
C ASN A 309 -16.44 -8.62 6.85
N ALA A 310 -15.37 -8.17 7.49
CA ALA A 310 -15.30 -8.01 8.95
C ALA A 310 -15.30 -6.54 9.37
N ILE A 311 -15.88 -6.22 10.53
CA ILE A 311 -15.85 -4.87 11.09
C ILE A 311 -14.43 -4.45 11.52
N GLY A 312 -13.61 -5.40 11.97
CA GLY A 312 -12.21 -5.16 12.34
C GLY A 312 -11.30 -4.92 11.15
N TYR A 313 -11.61 -5.49 9.99
CA TYR A 313 -10.84 -5.29 8.76
C TYR A 313 -11.78 -5.16 7.56
N PRO A 314 -12.52 -4.05 7.45
CA PRO A 314 -13.53 -3.89 6.40
C PRO A 314 -12.87 -3.71 5.04
N LEU A 315 -13.40 -4.44 4.08
CA LEU A 315 -12.95 -4.47 2.70
C LEU A 315 -14.07 -3.99 1.77
N SER A 316 -13.72 -3.21 0.75
CA SER A 316 -14.62 -2.74 -0.30
C SER A 316 -13.83 -2.33 -1.53
N GLY A 317 -14.52 -2.11 -2.64
CA GLY A 317 -13.98 -1.36 -3.75
C GLY A 317 -13.64 0.05 -3.25
N SER A 318 -12.53 0.60 -3.72
CA SER A 318 -12.04 1.88 -3.24
C SER A 318 -11.48 2.70 -4.39
N GLY A 319 -11.48 4.02 -4.25
CA GLY A 319 -10.82 4.89 -5.21
C GLY A 319 -10.33 6.16 -4.55
N SER A 320 -9.29 6.75 -5.13
CA SER A 320 -8.72 8.01 -4.67
C SER A 320 -8.32 8.93 -5.80
N LEU A 321 -8.54 10.21 -5.57
CA LEU A 321 -8.05 11.31 -6.40
C LEU A 321 -6.95 12.02 -5.65
N SER A 322 -5.91 12.41 -6.37
CA SER A 322 -4.76 13.02 -5.76
C SER A 322 -4.17 14.11 -6.64
N VAL A 323 -3.70 15.18 -5.99
CA VAL A 323 -3.14 16.37 -6.63
C VAL A 323 -1.85 16.76 -5.92
N GLY A 324 -0.87 17.26 -6.65
CA GLY A 324 0.40 17.65 -6.05
C GLY A 324 1.25 18.54 -6.91
N LEU A 325 2.33 19.02 -6.33
CA LEU A 325 3.32 19.87 -6.97
C LEU A 325 4.69 19.20 -6.92
N ASP A 326 5.42 19.29 -8.03
CA ASP A 326 6.80 18.87 -8.17
C ASP A 326 7.67 20.11 -8.38
N LEU A 327 8.56 20.36 -7.42
CA LEU A 327 9.34 21.59 -7.28
C LEU A 327 10.82 21.29 -7.44
N MET A 328 11.46 21.84 -8.47
CA MET A 328 12.91 21.83 -8.58
C MET A 328 13.50 22.98 -7.76
N LEU A 329 14.07 22.64 -6.61
CA LEU A 329 14.66 23.60 -5.67
C LEU A 329 16.10 23.95 -6.09
N LEU A 330 16.89 22.93 -6.43
CA LEU A 330 18.23 23.03 -6.99
C LEU A 330 18.35 22.09 -8.19
N LYS A 331 19.44 22.18 -8.96
CA LYS A 331 19.69 21.32 -10.13
C LYS A 331 19.65 19.83 -9.79
N ASN A 332 20.11 19.47 -8.60
CA ASN A 332 20.23 18.11 -8.07
C ASN A 332 19.21 17.82 -6.95
N PHE A 333 18.33 18.76 -6.61
CA PHE A 333 17.43 18.63 -5.47
C PHE A 333 16.02 19.10 -5.82
N SER A 334 15.04 18.23 -5.62
CA SER A 334 13.62 18.53 -5.83
C SER A 334 12.79 18.09 -4.64
N SER A 335 11.60 18.66 -4.50
CA SER A 335 10.61 18.27 -3.51
C SER A 335 9.26 18.05 -4.17
N GLN A 336 8.47 17.14 -3.63
CA GLN A 336 7.08 16.97 -4.01
C GLN A 336 6.18 17.09 -2.77
N VAL A 337 5.06 17.78 -2.96
CA VAL A 337 3.98 17.89 -1.98
C VAL A 337 2.71 17.43 -2.65
N ILE A 338 2.04 16.45 -2.05
CA ILE A 338 0.88 15.78 -2.65
C ILE A 338 -0.21 15.63 -1.60
N TYR A 339 -1.45 15.89 -1.99
CA TYR A 339 -2.63 15.58 -1.19
C TYR A 339 -3.50 14.56 -1.93
N SER A 340 -4.01 13.59 -1.18
CA SER A 340 -4.89 12.54 -1.67
C SER A 340 -6.17 12.48 -0.86
N TYR A 341 -7.29 12.28 -1.57
CA TYR A 341 -8.57 11.97 -0.99
C TYR A 341 -9.11 10.68 -1.61
N GLY A 342 -9.29 9.67 -0.78
CA GLY A 342 -9.86 8.37 -1.13
C GLY A 342 -11.12 8.05 -0.36
N ARG A 343 -11.89 7.10 -0.88
CA ARG A 343 -13.08 6.57 -0.21
C ARG A 343 -13.40 5.14 -0.65
N PHE A 344 -14.24 4.46 0.11
CA PHE A 344 -14.93 3.25 -0.35
C PHE A 344 -15.99 3.59 -1.40
N ILE A 345 -15.98 2.84 -2.50
CA ILE A 345 -16.90 2.94 -3.64
C ILE A 345 -17.26 1.52 -4.12
N PRO A 346 -18.40 0.94 -3.69
CA PRO A 346 -19.36 1.46 -2.71
C PRO A 346 -18.84 1.33 -1.26
N HIS A 347 -19.63 1.72 -0.26
CA HIS A 347 -19.33 1.43 1.15
C HIS A 347 -19.14 -0.07 1.39
N ALA A 348 -18.28 -0.43 2.35
CA ALA A 348 -18.04 -1.82 2.72
C ALA A 348 -19.31 -2.40 3.34
N ARG A 349 -19.87 -3.44 2.74
CA ARG A 349 -21.07 -4.11 3.29
C ARG A 349 -20.68 -5.17 4.29
N ILE A 350 -21.39 -5.22 5.42
CA ILE A 350 -21.19 -6.18 6.50
C ILE A 350 -22.45 -7.04 6.64
N ASN A 351 -22.28 -8.36 6.55
CA ASN A 351 -23.28 -9.36 6.92
C ASN A 351 -22.57 -10.60 7.47
N SER A 352 -21.86 -10.44 8.58
CA SER A 352 -20.96 -11.44 9.16
C SER A 352 -20.93 -11.28 10.68
N GLY A 353 -20.60 -12.37 11.41
CA GLY A 353 -20.45 -12.31 12.88
C GLY A 353 -21.70 -11.80 13.62
N GLY A 354 -22.91 -12.08 13.11
CA GLY A 354 -24.17 -11.58 13.67
C GLY A 354 -24.41 -10.07 13.46
N SER A 355 -23.55 -9.39 12.71
CA SER A 355 -23.66 -7.96 12.41
C SER A 355 -24.14 -7.72 10.98
N ARG A 356 -24.97 -6.69 10.79
CA ARG A 356 -25.49 -6.26 9.48
C ARG A 356 -25.41 -4.75 9.34
N GLY A 357 -24.81 -4.27 8.26
CA GLY A 357 -24.69 -2.83 8.03
C GLY A 357 -23.72 -2.47 6.92
N GLU A 358 -23.22 -1.25 6.99
CA GLU A 358 -22.18 -0.73 6.11
C GLU A 358 -21.10 0.00 6.89
N ILE A 359 -19.89 0.04 6.34
CA ILE A 359 -18.79 0.88 6.81
C ILE A 359 -18.44 1.87 5.71
N ILE A 360 -18.54 3.15 6.05
CA ILE A 360 -18.15 4.27 5.19
C ILE A 360 -16.67 4.55 5.47
N GLY A 361 -15.80 4.31 4.48
CA GLY A 361 -14.37 4.61 4.58
C GLY A 361 -14.04 5.90 3.83
N ASN A 362 -13.43 6.86 4.51
CA ASN A 362 -12.82 8.05 3.92
C ASN A 362 -11.36 8.13 4.33
N PHE A 363 -10.53 8.57 3.40
CA PHE A 363 -9.10 8.36 3.47
C PHE A 363 -8.42 9.65 3.01
N GLN A 364 -7.71 10.32 3.90
CA GLN A 364 -6.93 11.49 3.55
C GLN A 364 -5.46 11.16 3.72
N ALA A 365 -4.63 11.64 2.80
CA ALA A 365 -3.20 11.56 2.97
C ALA A 365 -2.48 12.79 2.42
N ALA A 366 -1.43 13.22 3.11
CA ALA A 366 -0.51 14.25 2.67
C ALA A 366 0.89 13.65 2.59
N VAL A 367 1.53 13.79 1.43
CA VAL A 367 2.91 13.34 1.19
C VAL A 367 3.80 14.55 1.07
N ILE A 368 4.92 14.51 1.78
CA ILE A 368 6.07 15.36 1.48
C ILE A 368 7.27 14.46 1.23
N GLN A 369 7.98 14.73 0.14
CA GLN A 369 9.18 13.98 -0.20
C GLN A 369 10.24 14.88 -0.84
N PHE A 370 11.48 14.43 -0.73
CA PHE A 370 12.65 15.08 -1.27
C PHE A 370 13.40 14.09 -2.15
N THR A 371 13.93 14.57 -3.26
CA THR A 371 14.76 13.77 -4.15
C THR A 371 16.07 14.49 -4.39
N TYR A 372 17.17 13.78 -4.11
CA TYR A 372 18.51 14.15 -4.48
C TYR A 372 19.01 13.27 -5.61
N LYS A 373 19.63 13.84 -6.64
CA LYS A 373 20.20 13.10 -7.78
C LYS A 373 21.50 13.73 -8.29
N THR A 374 22.47 12.90 -8.69
CA THR A 374 23.74 13.36 -9.32
C THR A 374 23.92 12.86 -10.73
#